data_AF-A0A1Q7H984-F1
#
_entry.id   AF-A0A1Q7H984-F1
#
_cell.length_a   1.000
_cell.length_b   1.000
_cell.length_c   1.000
_cell.angle_alpha   90.00
_cell.angle_beta   90.00
_cell.angle_gamma   90.00
#
_symmetry.space_group_name_H-M   'P 1'
#
loop_
_entity.id
_entity.type
_entity.pdbx_description
1 polymer ?
#
loop_
_entity_poly.entity_id
_entity_poly.type
_entity_poly.pdbx_seq_one_letter_code
_entity_poly.pdbx_strand_id
1 'polypeptide(L)'
;MVSVAVCLLGACNTTEAPPFKPIADVKELMNDILDPAADDVWLASGWIETKEGVVERGPKNNEEWTAVRNRAMTVAEAGNLLMMVPRAKDSGQWMVFARALVDKGEECVKAANAKSKQRMFDVGGELYQTCLDCHQQYLPAIRDALKNSR
;
A
#
# COMPACT_ATOMS: atom_id res chain seq x y z
N MET A 1 -40.77 50.54 17.50
CA MET A 1 -39.34 50.22 17.54
C MET A 1 -39.14 49.07 18.51
N VAL A 2 -38.89 47.86 18.02
CA VAL A 2 -38.27 46.78 18.80
C VAL A 2 -37.30 46.10 17.83
N SER A 3 -36.03 46.47 17.89
CA SER A 3 -34.97 45.83 17.12
C SER A 3 -34.60 44.51 17.79
N VAL A 4 -34.81 43.40 17.08
CA VAL A 4 -34.27 42.09 17.45
C VAL A 4 -32.87 42.01 16.86
N ALA A 5 -31.86 42.09 17.72
CA ALA A 5 -30.47 41.83 17.33
C ALA A 5 -30.25 40.31 17.26
N VAL A 6 -30.11 39.79 16.05
CA VAL A 6 -29.70 38.41 15.81
C VAL A 6 -28.18 38.33 16.00
N CYS A 7 -27.74 37.75 17.11
CA CYS A 7 -26.34 37.38 17.31
C CYS A 7 -26.00 36.18 16.41
N LEU A 8 -25.30 36.43 15.29
CA LEU A 8 -24.62 35.39 14.53
C LEU A 8 -23.41 34.90 15.32
N LEU A 9 -23.54 33.75 15.99
CA LEU A 9 -22.40 32.99 16.48
C LEU A 9 -21.66 32.39 15.28
N GLY A 10 -20.59 33.07 14.83
CA GLY A 10 -19.63 32.50 13.90
C GLY A 10 -18.87 31.37 14.57
N ALA A 11 -19.23 30.13 14.27
CA ALA A 11 -18.42 28.96 14.63
C ALA A 11 -17.12 29.00 13.81
N CYS A 12 -16.04 29.48 14.42
CA CYS A 12 -14.69 29.20 13.93
C CYS A 12 -14.44 27.70 14.09
N ASN A 13 -14.69 26.91 13.05
CA ASN A 13 -14.13 25.57 12.93
C ASN A 13 -12.62 25.71 12.69
N THR A 14 -11.84 25.84 13.76
CA THR A 14 -10.41 25.54 13.71
C THR A 14 -10.29 24.03 13.63
N THR A 15 -10.20 23.48 12.41
CA THR A 15 -9.74 22.10 12.23
C THR A 15 -8.34 22.00 12.82
N GLU A 16 -8.24 21.38 13.99
CA GLU A 16 -6.98 21.05 14.63
C GLU A 16 -6.15 20.22 13.65
N ALA A 17 -4.86 20.56 13.53
CA ALA A 17 -3.95 19.79 12.71
C ALA A 17 -3.96 18.33 13.22
N PRO A 18 -3.90 17.33 12.32
CA PRO A 18 -3.89 15.95 12.77
C PRO A 18 -2.77 15.69 13.79
N PRO A 19 -3.00 14.87 14.84
CA PRO A 19 -2.04 14.68 15.92
C PRO A 19 -0.79 13.87 15.51
N PHE A 20 -0.73 13.43 14.26
CA PHE A 20 0.39 12.67 13.69
C PHE A 20 1.35 13.59 12.94
N LYS A 21 2.63 13.19 12.93
CA LYS A 21 3.68 13.85 12.15
C LYS A 21 4.22 12.88 11.08
N PRO A 22 3.94 13.10 9.78
CA PRO A 22 4.57 12.31 8.73
C PRO A 22 6.06 12.65 8.67
N ILE A 23 6.92 11.66 8.95
CA ILE A 23 8.38 11.81 8.87
C ILE A 23 8.91 11.62 7.44
N ALA A 24 8.37 10.64 6.73
CA ALA A 24 8.73 10.31 5.36
C ALA A 24 7.83 11.06 4.37
N ASP A 25 8.39 11.52 3.25
CA ASP A 25 7.61 11.91 2.08
C ASP A 25 7.04 10.68 1.33
N VAL A 26 6.42 10.89 0.17
CA VAL A 26 5.88 9.78 -0.63
C VAL A 26 6.98 8.85 -1.13
N LYS A 27 8.11 9.40 -1.60
CA LYS A 27 9.18 8.62 -2.18
C LYS A 27 9.88 7.78 -1.11
N GLU A 28 10.16 8.36 0.05
CA GLU A 28 10.72 7.66 1.21
C GLU A 28 9.75 6.58 1.73
N LEU A 29 8.45 6.88 1.83
CA LEU A 29 7.45 5.88 2.22
C LEU A 29 7.40 4.71 1.23
N MET A 30 7.43 5.00 -0.07
CA MET A 30 7.44 3.96 -1.10
C MET A 30 8.72 3.13 -1.01
N ASN A 31 9.89 3.75 -1.05
CA ASN A 31 11.17 3.06 -1.18
C ASN A 31 11.61 2.35 0.11
N ASP A 32 11.38 2.96 1.27
CA ASP A 32 12.00 2.50 2.52
C ASP A 32 11.06 1.62 3.35
N ILE A 33 9.76 1.64 3.05
CA ILE A 33 8.74 0.91 3.81
C ILE A 33 7.93 -0.01 2.90
N LEU A 34 7.31 0.52 1.84
CA LEU A 34 6.38 -0.27 1.03
C LEU A 34 7.10 -1.28 0.14
N ASP A 35 8.09 -0.83 -0.65
CA ASP A 35 8.82 -1.65 -1.62
C ASP A 35 9.50 -2.87 -0.97
N PRO A 36 10.32 -2.74 0.10
CA PRO A 36 10.90 -3.91 0.77
C PRO A 36 9.85 -4.84 1.39
N ALA A 37 8.72 -4.31 1.85
CA ALA A 37 7.63 -5.14 2.36
C ALA A 37 6.91 -5.93 1.25
N ALA A 38 6.73 -5.32 0.08
CA ALA A 38 6.17 -5.98 -1.10
C ALA A 38 7.11 -7.07 -1.63
N ASP A 39 8.42 -6.80 -1.65
CA ASP A 39 9.46 -7.79 -2.00
C ASP A 39 9.39 -9.02 -1.09
N ASP A 40 9.31 -8.83 0.23
CA ASP A 40 9.18 -9.94 1.18
C ASP A 40 7.88 -10.73 0.97
N VAL A 41 6.78 -10.07 0.57
CA VAL A 41 5.51 -10.73 0.20
C VAL A 41 5.68 -11.57 -1.07
N TRP A 42 6.33 -11.05 -2.11
CA TRP A 42 6.56 -11.80 -3.35
C TRP A 42 7.53 -12.97 -3.16
N LEU A 43 8.58 -12.81 -2.34
CA LEU A 43 9.54 -13.87 -2.01
C LEU A 43 8.93 -15.00 -1.18
N ALA A 44 7.76 -14.79 -0.58
CA ALA A 44 7.04 -15.81 0.18
C ALA A 44 6.43 -16.94 -0.69
N SER A 45 6.50 -16.84 -2.02
CA SER A 45 5.94 -17.83 -2.94
C SER A 45 6.70 -17.91 -4.26
N GLY A 46 6.27 -18.81 -5.15
CA GLY A 46 6.85 -18.99 -6.48
C GLY A 46 8.02 -19.97 -6.52
N TRP A 47 8.77 -19.92 -7.63
CA TRP A 47 9.84 -20.86 -7.94
C TRP A 47 11.07 -20.15 -8.48
N ILE A 48 12.22 -20.79 -8.32
CA ILE A 48 13.48 -20.42 -8.99
C ILE A 48 14.01 -21.57 -9.80
N GLU A 49 14.50 -21.24 -10.99
CA GLU A 49 15.33 -22.14 -11.77
C GLU A 49 16.78 -22.02 -11.28
N THR A 50 17.35 -23.13 -10.84
CA THR A 50 18.78 -23.26 -10.51
C THR A 50 19.43 -24.24 -11.49
N LYS A 51 20.75 -24.37 -11.42
CA LYS A 51 21.48 -25.36 -12.25
C LYS A 51 21.05 -26.80 -11.93
N GLU A 52 20.53 -27.02 -10.73
CA GLU A 52 20.10 -28.30 -10.18
C GLU A 52 18.60 -28.59 -10.39
N GLY A 53 17.83 -27.62 -10.89
CA GLY A 53 16.40 -27.77 -11.18
C GLY A 53 15.53 -26.63 -10.63
N VAL A 54 14.22 -26.87 -10.55
CA VAL A 54 13.26 -25.88 -10.05
C VAL A 54 13.07 -26.03 -8.55
N VAL A 55 13.32 -24.97 -7.78
CA VAL A 55 13.14 -24.95 -6.31
C VAL A 55 11.99 -24.04 -5.94
N GLU A 56 11.05 -24.56 -5.14
CA GLU A 56 9.94 -23.79 -4.59
C GLU A 56 10.39 -22.88 -3.44
N ARG A 57 10.07 -21.59 -3.56
CA ARG A 57 10.31 -20.57 -2.53
C ARG A 57 9.25 -20.62 -1.41
N GLY A 58 9.40 -19.72 -0.46
CA GLY A 58 8.40 -19.45 0.57
C GLY A 58 8.67 -20.10 1.93
N PRO A 59 7.91 -19.67 2.95
CA PRO A 59 8.14 -20.01 4.35
C PRO A 59 8.13 -21.50 4.64
N LYS A 60 9.01 -21.94 5.54
CA LYS A 60 9.19 -23.35 5.94
C LYS A 60 8.68 -23.64 7.34
N ASN A 61 8.50 -22.61 8.16
CA ASN A 61 8.07 -22.74 9.55
C ASN A 61 7.15 -21.57 9.99
N ASN A 62 6.63 -21.66 11.20
CA ASN A 62 5.67 -20.68 11.74
C ASN A 62 6.28 -19.28 11.90
N GLU A 63 7.57 -19.19 12.20
CA GLU A 63 8.27 -17.92 12.38
C GLU A 63 8.36 -17.18 11.04
N GLU A 64 8.78 -17.88 9.99
CA GLU A 64 8.82 -17.33 8.63
C GLU A 64 7.43 -16.93 8.12
N TRP A 65 6.38 -17.71 8.40
CA TRP A 65 5.00 -17.32 8.07
C TRP A 65 4.56 -16.06 8.83
N THR A 66 4.98 -15.94 10.09
CA THR A 66 4.72 -14.74 10.90
C THR A 66 5.46 -13.52 10.34
N ALA A 67 6.69 -13.70 9.89
CA ALA A 67 7.47 -12.64 9.24
C ALA A 67 6.76 -12.14 7.97
N VAL A 68 6.36 -13.05 7.06
CA VAL A 68 5.62 -12.67 5.84
C VAL A 68 4.31 -11.96 6.17
N ARG A 69 3.53 -12.46 7.14
CA ARG A 69 2.30 -11.79 7.60
C ARG A 69 2.58 -10.37 8.07
N ASN A 70 3.67 -10.15 8.81
CA ASN A 70 4.03 -8.82 9.29
C ASN A 70 4.38 -7.87 8.13
N ARG A 71 5.03 -8.38 7.09
CA ARG A 71 5.32 -7.59 5.86
C ARG A 71 4.07 -7.27 5.08
N ALA A 72 3.14 -8.22 4.95
CA ALA A 72 1.83 -7.96 4.37
C ALA A 72 1.03 -6.89 5.16
N MET A 73 1.12 -6.87 6.49
CA MET A 73 0.55 -5.78 7.30
C MET A 73 1.23 -4.43 7.00
N THR A 74 2.55 -4.41 6.82
CA THR A 74 3.26 -3.20 6.42
C THR A 74 2.76 -2.67 5.06
N VAL A 75 2.52 -3.55 4.08
CA VAL A 75 1.92 -3.17 2.79
C VAL A 75 0.54 -2.54 2.99
N ALA A 76 -0.34 -3.20 3.77
CA ALA A 76 -1.67 -2.71 4.02
C ALA A 76 -1.65 -1.33 4.70
N GLU A 77 -0.87 -1.18 5.77
CA GLU A 77 -0.78 0.08 6.50
C GLU A 77 -0.08 1.19 5.72
N ALA A 78 0.88 0.87 4.85
CA ALA A 78 1.46 1.86 3.95
C ALA A 78 0.42 2.47 3.00
N GLY A 79 -0.60 1.70 2.58
CA GLY A 79 -1.77 2.23 1.88
C GLY A 79 -2.51 3.32 2.68
N ASN A 80 -2.71 3.11 3.99
CA ASN A 80 -3.26 4.13 4.88
C ASN A 80 -2.35 5.36 4.98
N LEU A 81 -1.05 5.14 5.10
CA LEU A 81 -0.06 6.20 5.19
C LEU A 81 -0.01 7.08 3.92
N LEU A 82 -0.28 6.52 2.75
CA LEU A 82 -0.37 7.25 1.48
C LEU A 82 -1.59 8.18 1.42
N MET A 83 -2.66 7.88 2.15
CA MET A 83 -3.85 8.74 2.22
C MET A 83 -3.69 9.95 3.16
N MET A 84 -2.65 9.96 3.99
CA MET A 84 -2.42 11.05 4.94
C MET A 84 -1.90 12.32 4.24
N VAL A 85 -2.32 13.49 4.71
CA VAL A 85 -1.70 14.77 4.33
C VAL A 85 -0.30 14.85 4.98
N PRO A 86 0.75 15.32 4.26
CA PRO A 86 0.75 15.89 2.90
C PRO A 86 1.10 14.89 1.79
N ARG A 87 1.04 13.58 2.05
CA ARG A 87 1.42 12.55 1.05
C ARG A 87 0.35 12.37 -0.02
N ALA A 88 -0.92 12.49 0.35
CA ALA A 88 -2.03 12.41 -0.59
C ALA A 88 -1.90 13.43 -1.72
N LYS A 89 -1.87 12.96 -2.97
CA LYS A 89 -1.73 13.82 -4.16
C LYS A 89 -3.03 14.51 -4.55
N ASP A 90 -4.14 13.82 -4.37
CA ASP A 90 -5.50 14.34 -4.57
C ASP A 90 -6.51 13.54 -3.73
N SER A 91 -7.77 13.98 -3.73
CA SER A 91 -8.89 13.31 -3.05
C SER A 91 -9.64 12.31 -3.95
N GLY A 92 -9.16 12.09 -5.18
CA GLY A 92 -9.80 11.27 -6.21
C GLY A 92 -9.12 9.91 -6.37
N GLN A 93 -8.52 9.67 -7.53
CA GLN A 93 -7.96 8.36 -7.89
C GLN A 93 -6.83 7.93 -6.97
N TRP A 94 -6.07 8.88 -6.41
CA TRP A 94 -5.05 8.58 -5.41
C TRP A 94 -5.65 7.80 -4.22
N MET A 95 -6.79 8.26 -3.71
CA MET A 95 -7.47 7.64 -2.59
C MET A 95 -8.06 6.27 -2.96
N VAL A 96 -8.50 6.11 -4.21
CA VAL A 96 -9.00 4.82 -4.73
C VAL A 96 -7.88 3.79 -4.74
N PHE A 97 -6.74 4.12 -5.35
CA PHE A 97 -5.61 3.19 -5.42
C PHE A 97 -4.97 2.92 -4.06
N ALA A 98 -4.86 3.94 -3.19
CA ALA A 98 -4.32 3.75 -1.85
C ALA A 98 -5.19 2.79 -1.02
N ARG A 99 -6.53 2.87 -1.12
CA ARG A 99 -7.43 1.87 -0.50
C ARG A 99 -7.30 0.50 -1.13
N ALA A 100 -7.19 0.40 -2.46
CA ALA A 100 -6.97 -0.88 -3.11
C ALA A 100 -5.68 -1.56 -2.63
N LEU A 101 -4.63 -0.79 -2.33
CA LEU A 101 -3.41 -1.29 -1.72
C LEU A 101 -3.64 -1.81 -0.28
N VAL A 102 -4.44 -1.09 0.53
CA VAL A 102 -4.85 -1.57 1.87
C VAL A 102 -5.56 -2.91 1.76
N ASP A 103 -6.58 -2.99 0.91
CA ASP A 103 -7.42 -4.17 0.71
C ASP A 103 -6.57 -5.36 0.23
N LYS A 104 -5.67 -5.13 -0.74
CA LYS A 104 -4.79 -6.18 -1.26
C LYS A 104 -3.75 -6.63 -0.24
N GLY A 105 -3.20 -5.70 0.56
CA GLY A 105 -2.35 -6.04 1.69
C GLY A 105 -3.07 -6.90 2.74
N GLU A 106 -4.34 -6.60 3.02
CA GLU A 106 -5.18 -7.42 3.91
C GLU A 106 -5.37 -8.85 3.36
N GLU A 107 -5.57 -9.00 2.05
CA GLU A 107 -5.63 -10.32 1.42
C GLU A 107 -4.30 -11.08 1.51
N CYS A 108 -3.15 -10.41 1.38
CA CYS A 108 -1.84 -10.99 1.65
C CYS A 108 -1.71 -11.47 3.11
N VAL A 109 -2.22 -10.69 4.08
CA VAL A 109 -2.25 -11.08 5.50
C VAL A 109 -3.09 -12.34 5.69
N LYS A 110 -4.27 -12.42 5.07
CA LYS A 110 -5.16 -13.59 5.11
C LYS A 110 -4.47 -14.83 4.51
N ALA A 111 -3.80 -14.67 3.38
CA ALA A 111 -3.05 -15.74 2.71
C ALA A 111 -1.88 -16.26 3.57
N ALA A 112 -1.13 -15.36 4.22
CA ALA A 112 -0.04 -15.70 5.12
C ALA A 112 -0.53 -16.41 6.39
N ASN A 113 -1.64 -15.95 6.98
CA ASN A 113 -2.28 -16.63 8.13
C ASN A 113 -2.75 -18.04 7.78
N ALA A 114 -3.29 -18.22 6.57
CA ALA A 114 -3.69 -19.53 6.05
C ALA A 114 -2.49 -20.40 5.63
N LYS A 115 -1.26 -19.86 5.64
CA LYS A 115 -0.03 -20.52 5.19
C LYS A 115 -0.14 -21.09 3.77
N SER A 116 -0.88 -20.39 2.91
CA SER A 116 -1.17 -20.84 1.55
C SER A 116 -0.18 -20.21 0.57
N LYS A 117 0.84 -20.97 0.15
CA LYS A 117 1.81 -20.50 -0.86
C LYS A 117 1.16 -20.19 -2.20
N GLN A 118 0.18 -21.00 -2.62
CA GLN A 118 -0.58 -20.74 -3.84
C GLN A 118 -1.31 -19.41 -3.74
N ARG A 119 -2.03 -19.16 -2.64
CA ARG A 119 -2.74 -17.89 -2.49
C ARG A 119 -1.78 -16.72 -2.39
N MET A 120 -0.61 -16.88 -1.74
CA MET A 120 0.45 -15.87 -1.72
C MET A 120 0.95 -15.54 -3.13
N PHE A 121 1.08 -16.54 -4.01
CA PHE A 121 1.49 -16.33 -5.40
C PHE A 121 0.43 -15.55 -6.18
N ASP A 122 -0.83 -15.98 -6.10
CA ASP A 122 -1.94 -15.34 -6.81
C ASP A 122 -2.13 -13.89 -6.37
N VAL A 123 -2.21 -13.66 -5.05
CA VAL A 123 -2.39 -12.31 -4.48
C VAL A 123 -1.17 -11.44 -4.71
N GLY A 124 0.04 -12.01 -4.79
CA GLY A 124 1.26 -11.29 -5.14
C GLY A 124 1.20 -10.70 -6.54
N GLY A 125 0.66 -11.44 -7.52
CA GLY A 125 0.40 -10.93 -8.86
C GLY A 125 -0.67 -9.82 -8.89
N GLU A 126 -1.76 -10.00 -8.14
CA GLU A 126 -2.81 -8.99 -7.99
C GLU A 126 -2.28 -7.71 -7.30
N LEU A 127 -1.40 -7.85 -6.32
CA LEU A 127 -0.70 -6.75 -5.65
C LEU A 127 0.18 -5.98 -6.63
N TYR A 128 0.96 -6.69 -7.46
CA TYR A 128 1.76 -6.06 -8.51
C TYR A 128 0.89 -5.21 -9.45
N GLN A 129 -0.26 -5.74 -9.87
CA GLN A 129 -1.19 -4.98 -10.70
C GLN A 129 -1.71 -3.73 -9.99
N THR A 130 -2.04 -3.83 -8.70
CA THR A 130 -2.47 -2.70 -7.88
C THR A 130 -1.41 -1.59 -7.83
N CYS A 131 -0.13 -1.96 -7.67
CA CYS A 131 0.99 -1.02 -7.73
C CYS A 131 1.08 -0.35 -9.11
N LEU A 132 0.98 -1.16 -10.17
CA LEU A 132 1.08 -0.70 -11.55
C LEU A 132 -0.02 0.29 -11.92
N ASP A 133 -1.26 0.03 -11.52
CA ASP A 133 -2.42 0.89 -11.81
C ASP A 133 -2.22 2.30 -11.24
N CYS A 134 -1.71 2.40 -10.00
CA CYS A 134 -1.39 3.68 -9.39
C CYS A 134 -0.19 4.35 -10.08
N HIS A 135 0.89 3.62 -10.29
CA HIS A 135 2.14 4.16 -10.83
C HIS A 135 1.98 4.66 -12.27
N GLN A 136 1.16 4.01 -13.10
CA GLN A 136 0.86 4.49 -14.44
C GLN A 136 0.20 5.87 -14.47
N GLN A 137 -0.53 6.23 -13.41
CA GLN A 137 -1.18 7.52 -13.32
C GLN A 137 -0.29 8.58 -12.63
N TYR A 138 0.38 8.21 -11.54
CA TYR A 138 1.06 9.15 -10.66
C TYR A 138 2.59 9.14 -10.74
N LEU A 139 3.19 8.20 -11.47
CA LEU A 139 4.63 8.12 -11.68
C LEU A 139 4.99 8.23 -13.17
N PRO A 140 5.32 9.45 -13.67
CA PRO A 140 5.64 9.69 -15.08
C PRO A 140 6.65 8.71 -15.68
N ALA A 141 7.70 8.38 -14.93
CA ALA A 141 8.73 7.44 -15.40
C ALA A 141 8.16 6.07 -15.79
N ILE A 142 7.25 5.51 -14.99
CA ILE A 142 6.59 4.22 -15.30
C ILE A 142 5.60 4.38 -16.45
N ARG A 143 4.75 5.40 -16.40
CA ARG A 143 3.78 5.69 -17.45
C ARG A 143 4.44 5.80 -18.83
N ASP A 144 5.56 6.51 -18.89
CA ASP A 144 6.24 6.83 -20.15
C ASP A 144 7.03 5.60 -20.64
N ALA A 145 7.60 4.79 -19.75
CA ALA A 145 8.20 3.50 -20.09
C ALA A 145 7.19 2.53 -20.74
N LEU A 146 5.96 2.45 -20.20
CA LEU A 146 4.92 1.57 -20.72
C LEU A 146 4.32 2.01 -22.06
N LYS A 147 4.39 3.30 -22.37
CA LYS A 147 4.03 3.81 -23.71
C LYS A 147 5.05 3.40 -24.76
N ASN A 148 6.34 3.40 -24.38
CA ASN A 148 7.45 3.11 -25.29
C ASN A 148 7.70 1.60 -25.50
N SER A 149 7.03 0.74 -24.73
CA SER A 149 7.11 -0.73 -24.84
C SER A 149 5.98 -1.35 -25.66
N ARG A 150 5.12 -0.55 -26.28
CA ARG A 150 4.03 -0.98 -27.18
C ARG A 150 4.36 -0.60 -28.62
#